data_AF-A0A958H807-F1
#
_entry.id   AF-A0A958H807-F1
#
_cell.length_a   1.000
_cell.length_b   1.000
_cell.length_c   1.000
_cell.angle_alpha   90.00
_cell.angle_beta   90.00
_cell.angle_gamma   90.00
#
_symmetry.space_group_name_H-M   'P 1'
#
loop_
_entity.id
_entity.type
_entity.pdbx_description
1 polymer ?
#
loop_
_entity_poly.entity_id
_entity_poly.type
_entity_poly.pdbx_seq_one_letter_code
_entity_poly.pdbx_strand_id
1 'polypeptide(L)'
;PERLTVPTRLILRESCGCGHSAALADVLNATTLQPGIHGADLQHEWLIEKMAAVVLAETQGLSENEVRALCSRLFEAFVTSVRQHDDTRFQKTLDEILGQAISGGDDATLWQAAISVLRAELPQLQGAWSSSAAEEVARELLNHSRITIGAVMRQQHRQYVVDQQWSADRLGQLTAQLLNTLDETRIYDILARSLPELGIDMAWVALMDPDGDDPVAWSQLRSVTAPDAGEIRLASRSFPPAAWVSRAEPFSLALLPLVSGLGRAGYVALDAAHLDLNGAIAQQLAAAVNTAQLYREATEARQAAEEANQMKSRFLSTVSHELRTP
;
A
#
# COMPACT_ATOMS: atom_id res chain seq x y z
N PRO A 1 -2.28 2.27 30.73
CA PRO A 1 -2.34 2.63 29.29
C PRO A 1 -3.31 3.80 29.07
N GLU A 2 -2.81 4.95 28.63
CA GLU A 2 -3.66 6.08 28.22
C GLU A 2 -4.51 5.65 27.02
N ARG A 3 -5.84 5.80 27.15
CA ARG A 3 -6.78 5.56 26.06
C ARG A 3 -6.68 6.72 25.07
N LEU A 4 -6.04 6.49 23.94
CA LEU A 4 -6.06 7.39 22.80
C LEU A 4 -7.36 7.13 22.02
N THR A 5 -8.28 8.10 22.04
CA THR A 5 -9.58 8.01 21.38
C THR A 5 -9.44 8.67 20.02
N VAL A 6 -9.37 7.88 18.95
CA VAL A 6 -9.28 8.40 17.58
C VAL A 6 -10.70 8.55 17.03
N PRO A 7 -11.12 9.74 16.58
CA PRO A 7 -12.43 9.91 15.95
C PRO A 7 -12.48 9.14 14.64
N THR A 8 -13.32 8.10 14.57
CA THR A 8 -13.55 7.33 13.35
C THR A 8 -14.68 7.93 12.55
N ARG A 9 -14.47 8.19 11.26
CA ARG A 9 -15.49 8.63 10.30
C ARG A 9 -15.75 7.54 9.28
N LEU A 10 -17.03 7.29 8.98
CA LEU A 10 -17.45 6.34 7.94
C LEU A 10 -17.24 6.98 6.56
N ILE A 11 -16.35 6.41 5.75
CA ILE A 11 -16.20 6.75 4.33
C ILE A 11 -16.94 5.66 3.53
N LEU A 12 -18.07 6.03 2.92
CA LEU A 12 -18.81 5.14 2.02
C LEU A 12 -18.13 5.17 0.65
N ARG A 13 -17.37 4.11 0.32
CA ARG A 13 -16.79 3.90 -1.01
C ARG A 13 -17.72 3.00 -1.83
N GLU A 14 -18.33 3.55 -2.87
CA GLU A 14 -19.15 2.78 -3.81
C GLU A 14 -18.33 2.38 -5.05
N SER A 15 -18.23 1.09 -5.32
CA SER A 15 -17.41 0.50 -6.40
C SER A 15 -17.86 0.84 -7.82
N CYS A 16 -19.03 1.47 -7.98
CA CYS A 16 -19.70 1.63 -9.27
C CYS A 16 -19.63 3.06 -9.84
N GLY A 17 -19.03 4.02 -9.14
CA GLY A 17 -18.83 5.40 -9.62
C GLY A 17 -20.09 6.26 -9.78
N CYS A 18 -21.29 5.70 -9.63
CA CYS A 18 -22.56 6.39 -9.89
C CYS A 18 -23.09 7.21 -8.69
N GLY A 19 -22.63 6.97 -7.45
CA GLY A 19 -23.22 7.57 -6.24
C GLY A 19 -22.48 8.75 -5.63
N HIS A 20 -21.28 9.11 -6.11
CA HIS A 20 -20.50 10.23 -5.57
C HIS A 20 -21.27 11.57 -5.63
N SER A 21 -22.18 11.72 -6.61
CA SER A 21 -23.05 12.91 -6.71
C SER A 21 -24.08 13.03 -5.58
N ALA A 22 -24.49 11.94 -4.91
CA ALA A 22 -25.49 11.96 -3.85
C ALA A 22 -24.87 12.34 -2.49
N ALA A 23 -23.69 11.81 -2.16
CA ALA A 23 -22.93 12.20 -0.96
C ALA A 23 -22.52 13.68 -1.00
N LEU A 24 -22.07 14.15 -2.16
CA LEU A 24 -21.73 15.55 -2.40
C LEU A 24 -22.97 16.46 -2.29
N ALA A 25 -24.14 16.00 -2.74
CA ALA A 25 -25.40 16.72 -2.57
C ALA A 25 -25.82 16.82 -1.11
N ASP A 26 -25.67 15.76 -0.31
CA ASP A 26 -25.97 15.79 1.13
C ASP A 26 -25.04 16.72 1.90
N VAL A 27 -23.74 16.76 1.58
CA VAL A 27 -22.79 17.71 2.22
C VAL A 27 -23.06 19.16 1.78
N LEU A 28 -23.37 19.37 0.50
CA LEU A 28 -23.79 20.69 -0.01
C LEU A 28 -25.06 21.20 0.68
N ASN A 29 -26.00 20.30 0.99
CA ASN A 29 -27.26 20.60 1.66
C ASN A 29 -27.11 20.78 3.18
N ALA A 30 -26.30 19.96 3.85
CA ALA A 30 -26.11 20.01 5.31
C ALA A 30 -25.40 21.29 5.80
N THR A 31 -24.69 21.99 4.92
CA THR A 31 -23.90 23.19 5.25
C THR A 31 -24.56 24.49 4.78
N THR A 32 -25.87 24.47 4.50
CA THR A 32 -26.63 25.68 4.16
C THR A 32 -26.87 26.53 5.41
N LEU A 33 -25.92 27.43 5.70
CA LEU A 33 -26.22 28.62 6.51
C LEU A 33 -27.19 29.50 5.70
N GLN A 34 -28.24 29.99 6.37
CA GLN A 34 -29.17 30.95 5.77
C GLN A 34 -28.39 32.15 5.19
N PRO A 35 -28.80 32.70 4.03
CA PRO A 35 -28.15 33.87 3.42
C PRO A 35 -28.41 35.11 4.29
N GLY A 36 -27.64 35.23 5.36
CA GLY A 36 -27.56 36.39 6.23
C GLY A 36 -26.57 37.39 5.65
N ILE A 37 -26.93 38.66 5.73
CA ILE A 37 -26.17 39.82 5.28
C ILE A 37 -24.80 39.82 5.97
N HIS A 38 -23.79 39.23 5.33
CA HIS A 38 -22.42 39.21 5.80
C HIS A 38 -21.58 40.11 4.88
N GLY A 39 -20.62 40.83 5.46
CA GLY A 39 -19.64 41.60 4.68
C GLY A 39 -18.85 40.67 3.75
N ALA A 40 -18.31 41.22 2.66
CA ALA A 40 -17.61 40.44 1.64
C ALA A 40 -16.58 39.47 2.26
N ASP A 41 -15.76 39.93 3.22
CA ASP A 41 -14.72 39.11 3.85
C ASP A 41 -15.27 37.87 4.59
N LEU A 42 -16.41 38.01 5.28
CA LEU A 42 -17.06 36.90 5.99
C LEU A 42 -17.66 35.86 5.03
N GLN A 43 -18.08 36.28 3.83
CA GLN A 43 -18.55 35.36 2.79
C GLN A 43 -17.40 34.58 2.14
N HIS A 44 -16.22 35.21 1.98
CA HIS A 44 -15.03 34.57 1.44
C HIS A 44 -14.53 33.48 2.40
N GLU A 45 -14.46 33.78 3.69
CA GLU A 45 -14.04 32.82 4.72
C GLU A 45 -15.01 31.64 4.82
N TRP A 46 -16.32 31.88 4.82
CA TRP A 46 -17.33 30.81 4.83
C TRP A 46 -17.24 29.86 3.63
N LEU A 47 -16.93 30.38 2.44
CA LEU A 47 -16.81 29.56 1.24
C LEU A 47 -15.56 28.68 1.28
N ILE A 48 -14.43 29.22 1.75
CA ILE A 48 -13.20 28.46 1.97
C ILE A 48 -13.45 27.32 2.96
N GLU A 49 -14.17 27.59 4.05
CA GLU A 49 -14.57 26.58 5.04
C GLU A 49 -15.43 25.47 4.42
N LYS A 50 -16.43 25.85 3.61
CA LYS A 50 -17.31 24.90 2.95
C LYS A 50 -16.56 24.01 1.96
N MET A 51 -15.59 24.56 1.23
CA MET A 51 -14.70 23.78 0.36
C MET A 51 -13.82 22.83 1.18
N ALA A 52 -13.18 23.33 2.24
CA ALA A 52 -12.29 22.56 3.08
C ALA A 52 -13.02 21.39 3.77
N ALA A 53 -14.25 21.61 4.25
CA ALA A 53 -15.07 20.58 4.88
C ALA A 53 -15.37 19.39 3.97
N VAL A 54 -15.58 19.64 2.68
CA VAL A 54 -15.84 18.58 1.68
C VAL A 54 -14.55 17.81 1.37
N VAL A 55 -13.42 18.50 1.20
CA VAL A 55 -12.13 17.85 0.95
C VAL A 55 -11.67 17.04 2.17
N LEU A 56 -11.83 17.58 3.38
CA LEU A 56 -11.50 16.91 4.65
C LEU A 56 -12.36 15.68 4.93
N ALA A 57 -13.52 15.55 4.28
CA ALA A 57 -14.36 14.38 4.46
C ALA A 57 -13.75 13.11 3.82
N GLU A 58 -12.86 13.27 2.83
CA GLU A 58 -12.38 12.18 1.99
C GLU A 58 -10.86 12.08 1.87
N THR A 59 -10.10 13.12 2.27
CA THR A 59 -8.62 13.09 2.29
C THR A 59 -8.06 12.07 3.29
N GLN A 60 -6.94 11.44 2.93
CA GLN A 60 -6.19 10.52 3.77
C GLN A 60 -4.78 11.05 4.08
N GLY A 61 -4.21 11.87 3.20
CA GLY A 61 -2.83 12.36 3.30
C GLY A 61 -2.66 13.79 3.79
N LEU A 62 -3.67 14.66 3.64
CA LEU A 62 -3.56 16.09 3.97
C LEU A 62 -4.09 16.40 5.37
N SER A 63 -3.37 17.23 6.11
CA SER A 63 -3.83 17.76 7.40
C SER A 63 -4.91 18.84 7.22
N GLU A 64 -5.70 19.08 8.26
CA GLU A 64 -6.73 20.13 8.28
C GLU A 64 -6.21 21.51 7.88
N ASN A 65 -5.04 21.87 8.41
CA ASN A 65 -4.39 23.15 8.12
C ASN A 65 -3.95 23.25 6.65
N GLU A 66 -3.43 22.16 6.08
CA GLU A 66 -3.02 22.11 4.67
C GLU A 66 -4.22 22.24 3.74
N VAL A 67 -5.29 21.47 3.99
CA VAL A 67 -6.51 21.55 3.16
C VAL A 67 -7.08 22.95 3.16
N ARG A 68 -7.20 23.59 4.32
CA ARG A 68 -7.69 24.97 4.43
C ARG A 68 -6.81 25.96 3.67
N ALA A 69 -5.49 25.83 3.79
CA ALA A 69 -4.54 26.69 3.07
C ALA A 69 -4.65 26.50 1.54
N LEU A 70 -4.80 25.27 1.07
CA LEU A 70 -4.98 24.97 -0.35
C LEU A 70 -6.33 25.50 -0.88
N CYS A 71 -7.42 25.34 -0.13
CA CYS A 71 -8.73 25.92 -0.48
C CYS A 71 -8.68 27.45 -0.55
N SER A 72 -8.02 28.11 0.42
CA SER A 72 -7.81 29.56 0.41
C SER A 72 -7.01 30.01 -0.81
N ARG A 73 -5.86 29.38 -1.10
CA ARG A 73 -5.05 29.68 -2.30
C ARG A 73 -5.84 29.51 -3.59
N LEU A 74 -6.60 28.41 -3.73
CA LEU A 74 -7.41 28.13 -4.91
C LEU A 74 -8.48 29.21 -5.12
N PHE A 75 -9.16 29.60 -4.05
CA PHE A 75 -10.22 30.61 -4.10
C PHE A 75 -9.67 32.02 -4.39
N GLU A 76 -8.55 32.41 -3.78
CA GLU A 76 -7.89 33.69 -4.09
C GLU A 76 -7.41 33.75 -5.54
N ALA A 77 -6.85 32.65 -6.06
CA ALA A 77 -6.46 32.54 -7.46
C ALA A 77 -7.67 32.68 -8.39
N PHE A 78 -8.79 32.02 -8.04
CA PHE A 78 -10.05 32.13 -8.78
C PHE A 78 -10.57 33.57 -8.83
N VAL A 79 -10.72 34.23 -7.68
CA VAL A 79 -11.21 35.62 -7.62
C VAL A 79 -10.29 36.56 -8.39
N THR A 80 -8.98 36.37 -8.30
CA THR A 80 -8.01 37.18 -9.04
C THR A 80 -8.13 36.97 -10.55
N SER A 81 -8.21 35.71 -10.99
CA SER A 81 -8.34 35.35 -12.40
C SER A 81 -9.63 35.89 -13.03
N VAL A 82 -10.73 35.87 -12.29
CA VAL A 82 -12.01 36.46 -12.74
C VAL A 82 -11.89 37.99 -12.88
N ARG A 83 -11.27 38.68 -11.92
CA ARG A 83 -11.08 40.14 -11.98
C ARG A 83 -10.16 40.55 -13.12
N GLN A 84 -9.09 39.79 -13.34
CA GLN A 84 -8.06 40.09 -14.34
C GLN A 84 -8.39 39.55 -15.74
N HIS A 85 -9.42 38.71 -15.87
CA HIS A 85 -9.75 37.99 -17.11
C HIS A 85 -8.56 37.17 -17.64
N ASP A 86 -7.80 36.57 -16.72
CA ASP A 86 -6.60 35.77 -16.98
C ASP A 86 -6.68 34.46 -16.20
N ASP A 87 -6.73 33.33 -16.90
CA ASP A 87 -6.91 31.98 -16.35
C ASP A 87 -5.60 31.35 -15.83
N THR A 88 -4.45 31.88 -16.23
CA THR A 88 -3.14 31.25 -16.01
C THR A 88 -2.81 31.04 -14.53
N ARG A 89 -3.10 32.02 -13.68
CA ARG A 89 -2.86 31.94 -12.24
C ARG A 89 -3.70 30.83 -11.60
N PHE A 90 -4.98 30.76 -11.95
CA PHE A 90 -5.89 29.77 -11.40
C PHE A 90 -5.57 28.35 -11.88
N GLN A 91 -5.30 28.17 -13.18
CA GLN A 91 -4.88 26.89 -13.74
C GLN A 91 -3.59 26.39 -13.09
N LYS A 92 -2.56 27.24 -13.00
CA LYS A 92 -1.31 26.88 -12.34
C LYS A 92 -1.53 26.47 -10.88
N THR A 93 -2.38 27.20 -10.15
CA THR A 93 -2.70 26.89 -8.75
C THR A 93 -3.42 25.54 -8.64
N LEU A 94 -4.37 25.27 -9.54
CA LEU A 94 -5.08 23.99 -9.60
C LEU A 94 -4.13 22.83 -9.91
N ASP A 95 -3.24 22.99 -10.89
CA ASP A 95 -2.26 21.96 -11.27
C ASP A 95 -1.28 21.64 -10.13
N GLU A 96 -0.79 22.66 -9.42
CA GLU A 96 0.05 22.49 -8.22
C GLU A 96 -0.70 21.73 -7.11
N ILE A 97 -1.96 22.07 -6.87
CA ILE A 97 -2.80 21.41 -5.86
C ILE A 97 -3.06 19.95 -6.23
N LEU A 98 -3.40 19.66 -7.49
CA LEU A 98 -3.61 18.30 -7.96
C LEU A 98 -2.33 17.47 -7.88
N GLY A 99 -1.18 18.05 -8.26
CA GLY A 99 0.13 17.40 -8.13
C GLY A 99 0.49 17.07 -6.67
N GLN A 100 0.21 17.98 -5.74
CA GLN A 100 0.43 17.77 -4.31
C GLN A 100 -0.48 16.67 -3.74
N ALA A 101 -1.76 16.66 -4.10
CA ALA A 101 -2.71 15.63 -3.66
C ALA A 101 -2.28 14.24 -4.15
N ILE A 102 -1.95 14.10 -5.43
CA ILE A 102 -1.51 12.82 -6.02
C ILE A 102 -0.22 12.32 -5.37
N SER A 103 0.75 13.22 -5.13
CA SER A 103 2.01 12.86 -4.48
C SER A 103 1.82 12.45 -3.01
N GLY A 104 0.78 12.96 -2.36
CA GLY A 104 0.37 12.58 -1.01
C GLY A 104 -0.49 11.31 -0.92
N GLY A 105 -0.78 10.65 -2.05
CA GLY A 105 -1.62 9.44 -2.12
C GLY A 105 -3.13 9.71 -2.15
N ASP A 106 -3.55 10.97 -2.22
CA ASP A 106 -4.94 11.37 -2.33
C ASP A 106 -5.43 11.37 -3.79
N ASP A 107 -6.73 11.17 -3.99
CA ASP A 107 -7.36 11.19 -5.32
C ASP A 107 -7.68 12.63 -5.77
N ALA A 108 -7.46 12.93 -7.05
CA ALA A 108 -7.86 14.18 -7.68
C ALA A 108 -9.38 14.44 -7.58
N THR A 109 -10.20 13.41 -7.34
CA THR A 109 -11.65 13.55 -7.08
C THR A 109 -11.99 14.50 -5.93
N LEU A 110 -11.14 14.56 -4.90
CA LEU A 110 -11.34 15.46 -3.74
C LEU A 110 -11.52 16.92 -4.19
N TRP A 111 -10.72 17.35 -5.17
CA TRP A 111 -10.73 18.72 -5.67
C TRP A 111 -11.90 18.99 -6.62
N GLN A 112 -12.47 17.96 -7.27
CA GLN A 112 -13.72 18.09 -8.02
C GLN A 112 -14.88 18.53 -7.12
N ALA A 113 -14.86 18.09 -5.86
CA ALA A 113 -15.86 18.43 -4.89
C ALA A 113 -15.76 19.90 -4.45
N ALA A 114 -14.54 20.39 -4.19
CA ALA A 114 -14.28 21.81 -3.93
C ALA A 114 -14.69 22.72 -5.11
N ILE A 115 -14.36 22.34 -6.35
CA ILE A 115 -14.81 23.07 -7.56
C ILE A 115 -16.33 23.06 -7.71
N SER A 116 -16.99 21.97 -7.31
CA SER A 116 -18.46 21.86 -7.34
C SER A 116 -19.12 22.78 -6.31
N VAL A 117 -18.53 22.96 -5.12
CA VAL A 117 -18.94 23.97 -4.13
C VAL A 117 -18.83 25.38 -4.71
N LEU A 118 -17.66 25.74 -5.26
CA LEU A 118 -17.44 27.06 -5.88
C LEU A 118 -18.48 27.37 -6.96
N ARG A 119 -18.83 26.37 -7.78
CA ARG A 119 -19.85 26.52 -8.82
C ARG A 119 -21.25 26.70 -8.25
N ALA A 120 -21.61 25.96 -7.19
CA ALA A 120 -22.91 26.07 -6.55
C ALA A 120 -23.10 27.45 -5.89
N GLU A 121 -22.03 28.01 -5.32
CA GLU A 121 -22.06 29.29 -4.61
C GLU A 121 -21.72 30.50 -5.50
N LEU A 122 -21.47 30.28 -6.79
CA LEU A 122 -21.21 31.34 -7.76
C LEU A 122 -22.29 32.45 -7.75
N PRO A 123 -23.59 32.17 -7.62
CA PRO A 123 -24.61 33.21 -7.52
C PRO A 123 -24.44 34.13 -6.31
N GLN A 124 -23.92 33.63 -5.19
CA GLN A 124 -23.69 34.45 -3.99
C GLN A 124 -22.52 35.41 -4.17
N LEU A 125 -21.56 35.04 -5.03
CA LEU A 125 -20.40 35.87 -5.39
C LEU A 125 -20.75 36.96 -6.43
N GLN A 126 -21.92 36.89 -7.08
CA GLN A 126 -22.37 37.89 -8.07
C GLN A 126 -22.46 39.30 -7.49
N GLY A 127 -22.78 39.44 -6.19
CA GLY A 127 -22.78 40.76 -5.52
C GLY A 127 -21.40 41.44 -5.51
N ALA A 128 -20.31 40.66 -5.63
CA ALA A 128 -18.93 41.16 -5.66
C ALA A 128 -18.43 41.46 -7.09
N TRP A 129 -19.11 40.96 -8.14
CA TRP A 129 -18.72 41.15 -9.53
C TRP A 129 -19.79 41.90 -10.30
N SER A 130 -19.56 43.19 -10.51
CA SER A 130 -20.52 44.12 -11.11
C SER A 130 -20.77 43.94 -12.62
N SER A 131 -20.16 42.95 -13.29
CA SER A 131 -20.28 42.74 -14.75
C SER A 131 -20.69 41.32 -15.12
N SER A 132 -21.56 41.19 -16.12
CA SER A 132 -21.97 39.89 -16.69
C SER A 132 -20.81 39.13 -17.34
N ALA A 133 -19.77 39.85 -17.81
CA ALA A 133 -18.56 39.27 -18.38
C ALA A 133 -17.72 38.52 -17.33
N ALA A 134 -17.60 39.06 -16.10
CA ALA A 134 -16.87 38.40 -15.02
C ALA A 134 -17.55 37.07 -14.62
N GLU A 135 -18.88 37.02 -14.65
CA GLU A 135 -19.63 35.80 -14.37
C GLU A 135 -19.41 34.72 -15.43
N GLU A 136 -19.36 35.11 -16.71
CA GLU A 136 -19.09 34.19 -17.81
C GLU A 136 -17.66 33.62 -17.72
N VAL A 137 -16.66 34.47 -17.45
CA VAL A 137 -15.28 34.04 -17.20
C VAL A 137 -15.23 33.06 -16.03
N ALA A 138 -15.91 33.38 -14.92
CA ALA A 138 -15.93 32.51 -13.75
C ALA A 138 -16.56 31.14 -14.04
N ARG A 139 -17.67 31.10 -14.80
CA ARG A 139 -18.27 29.83 -15.24
C ARG A 139 -17.33 29.03 -16.13
N GLU A 140 -16.65 29.68 -17.06
CA GLU A 140 -15.71 29.01 -17.97
C GLU A 140 -14.50 28.44 -17.22
N LEU A 141 -13.91 29.20 -16.29
CA LEU A 141 -12.81 28.72 -15.44
C LEU A 141 -13.19 27.45 -14.66
N LEU A 142 -14.37 27.44 -14.04
CA LEU A 142 -14.87 26.29 -13.28
C LEU A 142 -15.20 25.10 -14.20
N ASN A 143 -15.69 25.35 -15.41
CA ASN A 143 -15.94 24.32 -16.41
C ASN A 143 -14.63 23.67 -16.89
N HIS A 144 -13.64 24.50 -17.24
CA HIS A 144 -12.31 24.06 -17.62
C HIS A 144 -11.64 23.24 -16.51
N SER A 145 -11.75 23.69 -15.26
CA SER A 145 -11.24 22.96 -14.09
C SER A 145 -11.77 21.53 -14.00
N ARG A 146 -13.07 21.34 -14.23
CA ARG A 146 -13.69 19.99 -14.22
C ARG A 146 -13.16 19.10 -15.34
N ILE A 147 -12.88 19.68 -16.51
CA ILE A 147 -12.29 18.95 -17.64
C ILE A 147 -10.86 18.53 -17.30
N THR A 148 -10.05 19.45 -16.75
CA THR A 148 -8.68 19.18 -16.31
C THR A 148 -8.65 18.09 -15.23
N ILE A 149 -9.46 18.21 -14.19
CA ILE A 149 -9.56 17.20 -13.12
C ILE A 149 -9.98 15.85 -13.71
N GLY A 150 -10.98 15.81 -14.59
CA GLY A 150 -11.41 14.58 -15.25
C GLY A 150 -10.38 13.98 -16.22
N ALA A 151 -9.45 14.77 -16.76
CA ALA A 151 -8.32 14.29 -17.55
C ALA A 151 -7.22 13.69 -16.65
N VAL A 152 -6.89 14.36 -15.55
CA VAL A 152 -5.94 13.90 -14.53
C VAL A 152 -6.40 12.58 -13.91
N MET A 153 -7.66 12.49 -13.49
CA MET A 153 -8.24 11.25 -12.96
C MET A 153 -8.15 10.08 -13.94
N ARG A 154 -8.42 10.33 -15.24
CA ARG A 154 -8.30 9.29 -16.28
C ARG A 154 -6.85 8.85 -16.46
N GLN A 155 -5.91 9.77 -16.41
CA GLN A 155 -4.49 9.45 -16.51
C GLN A 155 -4.02 8.64 -15.29
N GLN A 156 -4.40 9.05 -14.08
CA GLN A 156 -4.09 8.33 -12.84
C GLN A 156 -4.69 6.91 -12.85
N HIS A 157 -5.96 6.76 -13.26
CA HIS A 157 -6.58 5.44 -13.36
C HIS A 157 -5.89 4.54 -14.39
N ARG A 158 -5.50 5.09 -15.56
CA ARG A 158 -4.73 4.33 -16.56
C ARG A 158 -3.40 3.86 -15.99
N GLN A 159 -2.69 4.75 -15.28
CA GLN A 159 -1.41 4.41 -14.65
C GLN A 159 -1.61 3.30 -13.60
N TYR A 160 -2.60 3.46 -12.71
CA TYR A 160 -2.97 2.45 -11.72
C TYR A 160 -3.26 1.08 -12.35
N VAL A 161 -4.04 1.02 -13.43
CA VAL A 161 -4.36 -0.26 -14.11
C VAL A 161 -3.11 -0.91 -14.69
N VAL A 162 -2.21 -0.12 -15.29
CA VAL A 162 -0.94 -0.62 -15.82
C VAL A 162 -0.05 -1.14 -14.69
N ASP A 163 0.07 -0.40 -13.60
CA ASP A 163 0.89 -0.78 -12.44
C ASP A 163 0.36 -2.05 -11.77
N GLN A 164 -0.96 -2.20 -11.68
CA GLN A 164 -1.62 -3.40 -11.17
C GLN A 164 -1.37 -4.63 -12.07
N GLN A 165 -1.50 -4.46 -13.40
CA GLN A 165 -1.18 -5.54 -14.34
C GLN A 165 0.28 -5.95 -14.24
N TRP A 166 1.18 -4.96 -14.18
CA TRP A 166 2.61 -5.21 -14.05
C TRP A 166 2.98 -5.96 -12.77
N SER A 167 2.38 -5.56 -11.64
CA SER A 167 2.57 -6.23 -10.34
C SER A 167 2.04 -7.67 -10.36
N ALA A 168 0.87 -7.89 -10.99
CA ALA A 168 0.28 -9.23 -11.14
C ALA A 168 1.15 -10.14 -12.03
N ASP A 169 1.65 -9.64 -13.15
CA ASP A 169 2.55 -10.38 -14.04
C ASP A 169 3.84 -10.76 -13.31
N ARG A 170 4.41 -9.83 -12.54
CA ARG A 170 5.64 -10.09 -11.78
C ARG A 170 5.43 -11.09 -10.66
N LEU A 171 4.32 -10.99 -9.93
CA LEU A 171 3.92 -11.98 -8.93
C LEU A 171 3.70 -13.36 -9.57
N GLY A 172 3.10 -13.41 -10.76
CA GLY A 172 2.93 -14.64 -11.54
C GLY A 172 4.26 -15.28 -11.93
N GLN A 173 5.23 -14.49 -12.38
CA GLN A 173 6.59 -14.96 -12.68
C GLN A 173 7.31 -15.47 -11.44
N LEU A 174 7.24 -14.75 -10.32
CA LEU A 174 7.78 -15.18 -9.03
C LEU A 174 7.19 -16.53 -8.62
N THR A 175 5.86 -16.65 -8.69
CA THR A 175 5.14 -17.90 -8.38
C THR A 175 5.63 -19.06 -9.23
N ALA A 176 5.76 -18.86 -10.55
CA ALA A 176 6.24 -19.90 -11.45
C ALA A 176 7.70 -20.33 -11.17
N GLN A 177 8.57 -19.39 -10.79
CA GLN A 177 9.96 -19.70 -10.44
C GLN A 177 10.06 -20.47 -9.11
N LEU A 178 9.28 -20.05 -8.11
CA LEU A 178 9.24 -20.70 -6.79
C LEU A 178 8.71 -22.13 -6.87
N LEU A 179 7.65 -22.37 -7.66
CA LEU A 179 7.05 -23.72 -7.82
C LEU A 179 8.00 -24.73 -8.49
N ASN A 180 8.94 -24.28 -9.30
CA ASN A 180 9.91 -25.14 -9.99
C ASN A 180 11.21 -25.35 -9.20
N THR A 181 11.31 -24.83 -7.99
CA THR A 181 12.53 -24.86 -7.18
C THR A 181 12.37 -25.81 -5.99
N LEU A 182 13.29 -26.77 -5.86
CA LEU A 182 13.31 -27.77 -4.78
C LEU A 182 14.42 -27.53 -3.76
N ASP A 183 15.22 -26.48 -3.95
CA ASP A 183 16.32 -26.08 -3.07
C ASP A 183 16.00 -24.75 -2.40
N GLU A 184 16.07 -24.74 -1.08
CA GLU A 184 15.78 -23.58 -0.24
C GLU A 184 16.76 -22.43 -0.44
N THR A 185 18.03 -22.71 -0.71
CA THR A 185 19.02 -21.66 -1.04
C THR A 185 18.59 -20.90 -2.29
N ARG A 186 18.16 -21.65 -3.31
CA ARG A 186 17.73 -21.09 -4.59
C ARG A 186 16.38 -20.36 -4.50
N ILE A 187 15.50 -20.76 -3.58
CA ILE A 187 14.29 -20.01 -3.23
C ILE A 187 14.66 -18.60 -2.76
N TYR A 188 15.63 -18.47 -1.85
CA TYR A 188 16.07 -17.17 -1.37
C TYR A 188 16.72 -16.32 -2.47
N ASP A 189 17.53 -16.91 -3.36
CA ASP A 189 18.12 -16.20 -4.50
C ASP A 189 17.07 -15.67 -5.49
N ILE A 190 15.98 -16.41 -5.69
CA ILE A 190 14.86 -15.97 -6.51
C ILE A 190 14.20 -14.76 -5.86
N LEU A 191 13.84 -14.85 -4.57
CA LEU A 191 13.21 -13.76 -3.84
C LEU A 191 14.09 -12.51 -3.80
N ALA A 192 15.38 -12.64 -3.53
CA ALA A 192 16.32 -11.52 -3.48
C ALA A 192 16.35 -10.70 -4.78
N ARG A 193 16.14 -11.35 -5.93
CA ARG A 193 16.04 -10.68 -7.24
C ARG A 193 14.64 -10.20 -7.56
N SER A 194 13.61 -10.91 -7.13
CA SER A 194 12.24 -10.63 -7.53
C SER A 194 11.50 -9.63 -6.65
N LEU A 195 11.80 -9.57 -5.34
CA LEU A 195 11.13 -8.69 -4.39
C LEU A 195 11.40 -7.19 -4.63
N PRO A 196 12.64 -6.75 -4.95
CA PRO A 196 12.87 -5.34 -5.27
C PRO A 196 12.09 -4.86 -6.50
N GLU A 197 11.88 -5.76 -7.49
CA GLU A 197 11.03 -5.44 -8.63
C GLU A 197 9.55 -5.33 -8.23
N LEU A 198 9.11 -5.87 -7.10
CA LEU A 198 7.76 -5.67 -6.56
C LEU A 198 7.66 -4.46 -5.62
N GLY A 199 8.71 -3.64 -5.52
CA GLY A 199 8.78 -2.50 -4.60
C GLY A 199 9.05 -2.90 -3.15
N ILE A 200 9.42 -4.16 -2.90
CA ILE A 200 9.72 -4.66 -1.55
C ILE A 200 11.21 -4.56 -1.31
N ASP A 201 11.58 -3.59 -0.49
CA ASP A 201 12.98 -3.27 -0.18
C ASP A 201 13.51 -4.10 0.99
N MET A 202 12.62 -4.56 1.86
CA MET A 202 13.01 -5.33 3.04
C MET A 202 12.23 -6.64 3.12
N ALA A 203 12.96 -7.76 3.13
CA ALA A 203 12.39 -9.07 3.42
C ALA A 203 13.32 -9.93 4.27
N TRP A 204 12.79 -10.46 5.37
CA TRP A 204 13.44 -11.46 6.22
C TRP A 204 12.58 -12.69 6.35
N VAL A 205 13.19 -13.87 6.24
CA VAL A 205 12.51 -15.15 6.42
C VAL A 205 13.01 -15.80 7.70
N ALA A 206 12.07 -16.24 8.53
CA ALA A 206 12.32 -16.90 9.80
C ALA A 206 11.78 -18.32 9.78
N LEU A 207 12.62 -19.28 10.11
CA LEU A 207 12.20 -20.64 10.43
C LEU A 207 12.41 -20.91 11.92
N MET A 208 11.37 -21.38 12.61
CA MET A 208 11.38 -21.55 14.06
C MET A 208 11.81 -22.96 14.44
N ASP A 209 12.75 -23.08 15.38
CA ASP A 209 13.23 -24.33 15.95
C ASP A 209 12.65 -24.57 17.34
N PRO A 210 12.38 -25.84 17.69
CA PRO A 210 12.03 -26.23 19.04
C PRO A 210 13.26 -26.23 19.98
N ASP A 211 13.01 -26.02 21.27
CA ASP A 211 13.97 -26.26 22.36
C ASP A 211 13.23 -26.79 23.59
N GLY A 212 13.48 -28.05 23.95
CA GLY A 212 12.73 -28.75 25.00
C GLY A 212 11.23 -28.80 24.69
N ASP A 213 10.42 -28.25 25.61
CA ASP A 213 8.96 -28.20 25.51
C ASP A 213 8.43 -26.99 24.71
N ASP A 214 9.29 -26.04 24.31
CA ASP A 214 8.87 -24.88 23.51
C ASP A 214 9.10 -25.16 22.01
N PRO A 215 8.04 -25.39 21.21
CA PRO A 215 8.17 -25.74 19.79
C PRO A 215 8.67 -24.59 18.91
N VAL A 216 8.73 -23.37 19.44
CA VAL A 216 9.10 -22.15 18.71
C VAL A 216 10.12 -21.30 19.49
N ALA A 217 10.98 -21.94 20.28
CA ALA A 217 11.94 -21.25 21.16
C ALA A 217 12.90 -20.32 20.40
N TRP A 218 13.42 -20.79 19.26
CA TRP A 218 14.43 -20.10 18.47
C TRP A 218 13.93 -19.80 17.06
N SER A 219 14.37 -18.68 16.50
CA SER A 219 14.17 -18.33 15.10
C SER A 219 15.52 -18.26 14.39
N GLN A 220 15.66 -19.05 13.33
CA GLN A 220 16.74 -18.88 12.34
C GLN A 220 16.25 -17.87 11.31
N LEU A 221 16.80 -16.66 11.39
CA LEU A 221 16.38 -15.52 10.60
C LEU A 221 17.40 -15.24 9.51
N ARG A 222 16.93 -15.17 8.28
CA ARG A 222 17.74 -14.90 7.10
C ARG A 222 17.27 -13.63 6.42
N SER A 223 18.22 -12.77 6.06
CA SER A 223 17.94 -11.62 5.22
C SER A 223 17.88 -12.02 3.75
N VAL A 224 16.79 -11.67 3.07
CA VAL A 224 16.60 -11.97 1.64
C VAL A 224 17.04 -10.80 0.78
N THR A 225 16.66 -9.56 1.13
CA THR A 225 17.02 -8.38 0.34
C THR A 225 18.42 -7.84 0.64
N ALA A 226 19.05 -8.26 1.75
CA ALA A 226 20.46 -8.00 2.04
C ALA A 226 21.20 -9.31 2.36
N PRO A 227 21.59 -10.12 1.36
CA PRO A 227 22.21 -11.43 1.57
C PRO A 227 23.52 -11.38 2.36
N ASP A 228 24.27 -10.28 2.25
CA ASP A 228 25.54 -10.07 2.96
C ASP A 228 25.36 -9.96 4.48
N ALA A 229 24.16 -9.62 4.96
CA ALA A 229 23.84 -9.62 6.39
C ALA A 229 23.80 -11.03 7.00
N GLY A 230 23.73 -12.05 6.15
CA GLY A 230 23.80 -13.45 6.53
C GLY A 230 22.56 -13.96 7.28
N GLU A 231 22.79 -15.02 8.04
CA GLU A 231 21.78 -15.70 8.85
C GLU A 231 22.11 -15.54 10.34
N ILE A 232 21.10 -15.20 11.14
CA ILE A 232 21.23 -15.03 12.58
C ILE A 232 20.26 -15.94 13.31
N ARG A 233 20.69 -16.48 14.46
CA ARG A 233 19.81 -17.19 15.38
C ARG A 233 19.48 -16.29 16.56
N LEU A 234 18.19 -16.13 16.84
CA LEU A 234 17.69 -15.38 17.99
C LEU A 234 16.58 -16.14 18.72
N ALA A 235 16.34 -15.80 19.99
CA ALA A 235 15.12 -16.26 20.65
C ALA A 235 13.91 -15.66 19.93
N SER A 236 12.90 -16.45 19.59
CA SER A 236 11.80 -15.99 18.73
C SER A 236 11.05 -14.77 19.28
N ARG A 237 11.04 -14.60 20.61
CA ARG A 237 10.43 -13.47 21.32
C ARG A 237 11.30 -12.21 21.39
N SER A 238 12.51 -12.26 20.82
CA SER A 238 13.46 -11.14 20.76
C SER A 238 13.47 -10.44 19.40
N PHE A 239 12.45 -10.68 18.57
CA PHE A 239 12.22 -9.91 17.35
C PHE A 239 11.76 -8.47 17.68
N PRO A 240 12.14 -7.45 16.89
CA PRO A 240 13.04 -7.49 15.75
C PRO A 240 14.53 -7.60 16.14
N PRO A 241 15.39 -8.15 15.27
CA PRO A 241 16.80 -8.34 15.56
C PRO A 241 17.53 -6.99 15.71
N ALA A 242 18.07 -6.73 16.90
CA ALA A 242 18.81 -5.49 17.19
C ALA A 242 20.06 -5.29 16.31
N ALA A 243 20.58 -6.37 15.71
CA ALA A 243 21.72 -6.32 14.80
C ALA A 243 21.38 -5.71 13.42
N TRP A 244 20.12 -5.77 12.99
CA TRP A 244 19.69 -5.30 11.68
C TRP A 244 18.83 -4.05 11.73
N VAL A 245 18.28 -3.72 12.91
CA VAL A 245 17.39 -2.57 13.09
C VAL A 245 18.09 -1.45 13.86
N SER A 246 18.15 -0.27 13.24
CA SER A 246 18.54 0.97 13.93
C SER A 246 17.39 1.46 14.82
N ARG A 247 17.68 1.85 16.06
CA ARG A 247 16.69 2.49 16.95
C ARG A 247 16.44 3.97 16.61
N ALA A 248 17.23 4.55 15.71
CA ALA A 248 17.13 5.96 15.37
C ALA A 248 16.09 6.26 14.29
N GLU A 249 15.74 5.26 13.47
CA GLU A 249 14.84 5.43 12.32
C GLU A 249 13.51 4.71 12.58
N PRO A 250 12.36 5.37 12.32
CA PRO A 250 11.08 4.70 12.38
C PRO A 250 10.98 3.69 11.24
N PHE A 251 10.45 2.50 11.54
CA PHE A 251 10.23 1.45 10.55
C PHE A 251 8.87 0.78 10.80
N SER A 252 8.29 0.21 9.76
CA SER A 252 7.00 -0.50 9.83
C SER A 252 7.11 -1.83 9.07
N LEU A 253 6.90 -2.95 9.77
CA LEU A 253 7.03 -4.29 9.22
C LEU A 253 5.70 -5.04 9.28
N ALA A 254 5.39 -5.77 8.22
CA ALA A 254 4.33 -6.75 8.18
C ALA A 254 4.91 -8.14 8.46
N LEU A 255 4.45 -8.81 9.54
CA LEU A 255 4.82 -10.18 9.85
C LEU A 255 3.71 -11.12 9.40
N LEU A 256 4.03 -12.01 8.45
CA LEU A 256 3.08 -12.98 7.91
C LEU A 256 3.54 -14.40 8.23
N PRO A 257 2.65 -15.27 8.71
CA PRO A 257 3.02 -16.62 9.06
C PRO A 257 3.27 -17.45 7.79
N LEU A 258 4.34 -18.25 7.81
CA LEU A 258 4.61 -19.27 6.81
C LEU A 258 3.98 -20.57 7.29
N VAL A 259 2.67 -20.70 7.10
CA VAL A 259 1.92 -21.88 7.53
C VAL A 259 1.97 -22.95 6.45
N SER A 260 2.68 -24.04 6.74
CA SER A 260 2.56 -25.30 6.00
C SER A 260 1.80 -26.31 6.85
N GLY A 261 0.94 -27.13 6.23
CA GLY A 261 0.13 -28.13 6.93
C GLY A 261 0.93 -29.25 7.63
N LEU A 262 2.23 -29.40 7.37
CA LEU A 262 3.09 -30.46 7.94
C LEU A 262 4.53 -30.00 8.27
N GLY A 263 4.89 -28.73 8.02
CA GLY A 263 6.28 -28.25 8.06
C GLY A 263 6.67 -27.47 9.32
N ARG A 264 7.96 -27.15 9.41
CA ARG A 264 8.54 -26.29 10.45
C ARG A 264 7.87 -24.91 10.44
N ALA A 265 7.37 -24.46 11.59
CA ALA A 265 6.68 -23.19 11.70
C ALA A 265 7.64 -22.03 11.38
N GLY A 266 7.15 -21.00 10.69
CA GLY A 266 7.97 -19.86 10.30
C GLY A 266 7.16 -18.59 10.07
N TYR A 267 7.84 -17.51 9.77
CA TYR A 267 7.23 -16.25 9.36
C TYR A 267 8.12 -15.52 8.36
N VAL A 268 7.52 -14.63 7.58
CA VAL A 268 8.24 -13.64 6.77
C VAL A 268 7.93 -12.25 7.32
N ALA A 269 8.96 -11.44 7.48
CA ALA A 269 8.84 -10.02 7.78
C ALA A 269 9.13 -9.25 6.50
N LEU A 270 8.16 -8.44 6.05
CA LEU A 270 8.25 -7.59 4.87
C LEU A 270 8.07 -6.13 5.30
N ASP A 271 8.50 -5.17 4.50
CA ASP A 271 8.05 -3.78 4.70
C ASP A 271 6.51 -3.68 4.59
N ALA A 272 5.95 -2.70 5.29
CA ALA A 272 4.51 -2.49 5.33
C ALA A 272 3.99 -1.57 4.19
N ALA A 273 4.81 -1.25 3.18
CA ALA A 273 4.39 -0.36 2.10
C ALA A 273 3.41 -1.04 1.14
N HIS A 274 3.58 -2.35 0.90
CA HIS A 274 2.83 -3.13 -0.09
C HIS A 274 2.02 -4.28 0.53
N LEU A 275 1.11 -3.95 1.45
CA LEU A 275 0.31 -4.94 2.19
C LEU A 275 -0.57 -5.83 1.29
N ASP A 276 -1.00 -5.31 0.15
CA ASP A 276 -1.78 -6.03 -0.86
C ASP A 276 -1.00 -7.20 -1.49
N LEU A 277 0.31 -7.03 -1.67
CA LEU A 277 1.19 -8.06 -2.25
C LEU A 277 1.75 -9.02 -1.18
N ASN A 278 1.99 -8.51 0.03
CA ASN A 278 2.64 -9.26 1.11
C ASN A 278 1.97 -10.60 1.43
N GLY A 279 0.63 -10.64 1.42
CA GLY A 279 -0.14 -11.88 1.65
C GLY A 279 0.13 -12.95 0.60
N ALA A 280 0.11 -12.56 -0.67
CA ALA A 280 0.38 -13.49 -1.77
C ALA A 280 1.83 -13.99 -1.75
N ILE A 281 2.79 -13.10 -1.49
CA ILE A 281 4.21 -13.45 -1.41
C ILE A 281 4.46 -14.45 -0.28
N ALA A 282 3.91 -14.18 0.91
CA ALA A 282 4.03 -15.09 2.05
C ALA A 282 3.43 -16.48 1.74
N GLN A 283 2.29 -16.52 1.05
CA GLN A 283 1.68 -17.79 0.64
C GLN A 283 2.54 -18.57 -0.36
N GLN A 284 3.08 -17.91 -1.39
CA GLN A 284 3.94 -18.58 -2.37
C GLN A 284 5.25 -19.05 -1.75
N LEU A 285 5.83 -18.24 -0.86
CA LEU A 285 7.02 -18.61 -0.10
C LEU A 285 6.77 -19.83 0.78
N ALA A 286 5.68 -19.84 1.54
CA ALA A 286 5.32 -20.95 2.41
C ALA A 286 5.16 -22.25 1.61
N ALA A 287 4.51 -22.19 0.44
CA ALA A 287 4.35 -23.34 -0.45
C ALA A 287 5.70 -23.85 -1.01
N ALA A 288 6.58 -22.94 -1.43
CA ALA A 288 7.89 -23.28 -1.98
C ALA A 288 8.82 -23.91 -0.93
N VAL A 289 8.92 -23.28 0.25
CA VAL A 289 9.73 -23.79 1.37
C VAL A 289 9.22 -25.17 1.81
N ASN A 290 7.91 -25.34 1.92
CA ASN A 290 7.31 -26.63 2.25
C ASN A 290 7.67 -27.71 1.22
N THR A 291 7.55 -27.39 -0.07
CA THR A 291 7.87 -28.33 -1.15
C THR A 291 9.34 -28.74 -1.13
N ALA A 292 10.24 -27.78 -0.91
CA ALA A 292 11.67 -28.03 -0.76
C ALA A 292 11.98 -28.91 0.46
N GLN A 293 11.35 -28.66 1.61
CA GLN A 293 11.50 -29.47 2.83
C GLN A 293 11.04 -30.91 2.61
N LEU A 294 9.83 -31.12 2.09
CA LEU A 294 9.29 -32.45 1.81
C LEU A 294 10.17 -33.23 0.82
N TYR A 295 10.72 -32.55 -0.19
CA TYR A 295 11.62 -33.17 -1.15
C TYR A 295 12.94 -33.63 -0.51
N ARG A 296 13.53 -32.80 0.37
CA ARG A 296 14.74 -33.19 1.13
C ARG A 296 14.48 -34.37 2.03
N GLU A 297 13.42 -34.33 2.83
CA GLU A 297 13.04 -35.44 3.73
C GLU A 297 12.84 -36.75 2.97
N ALA A 298 12.13 -36.72 1.85
CA ALA A 298 11.92 -37.90 1.00
C ALA A 298 13.25 -38.44 0.41
N THR A 299 14.15 -37.54 0.03
CA THR A 299 15.47 -37.90 -0.54
C THR A 299 16.37 -38.53 0.51
N GLU A 300 16.43 -37.95 1.71
CA GLU A 300 17.18 -38.46 2.85
C GLU A 300 16.65 -39.83 3.32
N ALA A 301 15.33 -39.97 3.44
CA ALA A 301 14.69 -41.23 3.80
C ALA A 301 14.98 -42.34 2.78
N ARG A 302 14.97 -42.01 1.48
CA ARG A 302 15.34 -42.96 0.42
C ARG A 302 16.80 -43.39 0.54
N GLN A 303 17.72 -42.43 0.73
CA GLN A 303 19.14 -42.74 0.84
C GLN A 303 19.44 -43.62 2.07
N ALA A 304 18.84 -43.32 3.22
CA ALA A 304 18.97 -44.14 4.43
C ALA A 304 18.46 -45.58 4.21
N ALA A 305 17.34 -45.75 3.49
CA ALA A 305 16.80 -47.07 3.15
C ALA A 305 17.72 -47.86 2.20
N GLU A 306 18.31 -47.20 1.21
CA GLU A 306 19.27 -47.81 0.29
C GLU A 306 20.55 -48.24 1.01
N GLU A 307 21.09 -47.40 1.90
CA GLU A 307 22.26 -47.73 2.72
C GLU A 307 22.00 -48.93 3.65
N ALA A 308 20.84 -48.96 4.30
CA ALA A 308 20.41 -50.09 5.12
C ALA A 308 20.29 -51.39 4.30
N ASN A 309 19.76 -51.31 3.08
CA ASN A 309 19.64 -52.47 2.19
C ASN A 309 21.00 -52.98 1.70
N GLN A 310 21.93 -52.06 1.41
CA GLN A 310 23.31 -52.42 1.06
C GLN A 310 24.03 -53.10 2.23
N MET A 311 23.89 -52.57 3.45
CA MET A 311 24.45 -53.19 4.66
C MET A 311 23.90 -54.60 4.89
N LYS A 312 22.58 -54.78 4.75
CA LYS A 312 21.94 -56.10 4.85
C LYS A 312 22.47 -57.09 3.80
N SER A 313 22.58 -56.66 2.55
CA SER A 313 23.11 -57.51 1.46
C SER A 313 24.57 -57.91 1.72
N ARG A 314 25.41 -56.99 2.18
CA ARG A 314 26.81 -57.28 2.54
C ARG A 314 26.89 -58.28 3.69
N PHE A 315 26.12 -58.08 4.76
CA PHE A 315 26.07 -58.99 5.90
C PHE A 315 25.65 -60.41 5.49
N LEU A 316 24.57 -60.56 4.72
CA LEU A 316 24.10 -61.87 4.24
C LEU A 316 25.14 -62.56 3.35
N SER A 317 25.86 -61.81 2.51
CA SER A 317 26.94 -62.35 1.68
C SER A 317 28.10 -62.88 2.53
N THR A 318 28.58 -62.10 3.51
CA THR A 318 29.66 -62.51 4.42
C THR A 318 29.28 -63.74 5.23
N VAL A 319 28.09 -63.74 5.85
CA VAL A 319 27.61 -64.90 6.64
C VAL A 319 27.44 -66.13 5.75
N SER A 320 26.91 -65.99 4.53
CA SER A 320 26.77 -67.12 3.62
C SER A 320 28.13 -67.67 3.16
N HIS A 321 29.15 -66.83 3.03
CA HIS A 321 30.51 -67.25 2.69
C HIS A 321 31.12 -68.03 3.86
N GLU A 322 31.08 -67.49 5.07
CA GLU A 322 31.55 -68.17 6.30
C GLU A 322 30.86 -69.53 6.52
N LEU A 323 29.57 -69.64 6.23
CA LEU A 323 28.83 -70.90 6.34
C LEU A 323 29.14 -71.92 5.22
N ARG A 324 29.65 -71.47 4.07
CA ARG A 324 29.97 -72.34 2.91
C ARG A 324 31.43 -72.79 2.89
N THR A 325 32.32 -72.03 3.50
CA THR A 325 33.73 -72.37 3.72
C THR A 325 33.99 -72.32 5.23
N PRO A 326 33.65 -73.39 5.99
CA PRO A 326 33.80 -73.42 7.44
C PRO A 326 35.27 -73.51 7.90
#